data_AF-A0A938PSY2-F1
#
_entry.id   AF-A0A938PSY2-F1
#
_cell.length_a   1.000
_cell.length_b   1.000
_cell.length_c   1.000
_cell.angle_alpha   90.00
_cell.angle_beta   90.00
_cell.angle_gamma   90.00
#
_symmetry.space_group_name_H-M   'P 1'
#
loop_
_entity.id
_entity.type
_entity.pdbx_description
1 polymer ?
#
loop_
_entity_poly.entity_id
_entity_poly.type
_entity_poly.pdbx_seq_one_letter_code
_entity_poly.pdbx_strand_id
1 'polypeptide(L)'
;MPLLCLRLLSDARATDDGWTLDAEWLIREEGGVIRGQGVTDFRGLTDLLDPSQGWLADPDNVLILIPHDYVLELNVTVPGRSVAQIRRALPYAVEEFATTDIEDLHVATDVIRPGKPVRTQLIERLLIRGWTECLRALS
;
A
#
# COMPACT_ATOMS: atom_id res chain seq x y z
N MET A 1 -4.79 20.05 -8.89
CA MET A 1 -5.69 19.51 -7.85
C MET A 1 -4.89 19.17 -6.59
N PRO A 2 -5.51 19.25 -5.39
CA PRO A 2 -4.88 18.85 -4.14
C PRO A 2 -4.64 17.33 -4.10
N LEU A 3 -3.60 16.91 -3.39
CA LEU A 3 -3.26 15.52 -3.12
C LEU A 3 -3.26 15.28 -1.61
N LEU A 4 -4.04 14.31 -1.14
CA LEU A 4 -3.93 13.75 0.20
C LEU A 4 -2.88 12.65 0.17
N CYS A 5 -1.84 12.77 1.00
CA CYS A 5 -0.92 11.69 1.28
C CYS A 5 -1.23 11.14 2.68
N LEU A 6 -1.43 9.83 2.78
CA LEU A 6 -1.65 9.10 4.02
C LEU A 6 -0.52 8.09 4.20
N ARG A 7 0.32 8.28 5.22
CA ARG A 7 1.29 7.26 5.63
C ARG A 7 0.70 6.47 6.78
N LEU A 8 0.37 5.21 6.53
CA LEU A 8 -0.10 4.31 7.58
C LEU A 8 1.06 4.06 8.54
N LEU A 9 0.80 3.99 9.85
CA LEU A 9 1.81 3.79 10.88
C LEU A 9 1.70 2.43 11.57
N SER A 10 0.54 1.79 11.47
CA SER A 10 0.24 0.50 12.08
C SER A 10 -0.52 -0.41 11.12
N ASP A 11 -0.65 -1.69 11.51
CA ASP A 11 -1.70 -2.54 10.97
C ASP A 11 -3.09 -2.00 11.35
N ALA A 12 -4.08 -2.27 10.51
CA ALA A 12 -5.47 -1.97 10.84
C ALA A 12 -6.10 -3.15 11.57
N ARG A 13 -6.68 -2.90 12.75
CA ARG A 13 -7.39 -3.94 13.52
C ARG A 13 -8.80 -3.49 13.84
N ALA A 14 -9.76 -4.39 13.64
CA ALA A 14 -11.12 -4.18 14.09
C ALA A 14 -11.19 -4.25 15.62
N THR A 15 -12.03 -3.40 16.21
CA THR A 15 -12.32 -3.31 17.65
C THR A 15 -13.82 -3.13 17.85
N ASP A 16 -14.29 -3.24 19.09
CA ASP A 16 -15.69 -3.00 19.42
C ASP A 16 -16.16 -1.58 19.07
N ASP A 17 -15.23 -0.61 19.08
CA ASP A 17 -15.49 0.82 18.80
C ASP A 17 -15.14 1.25 17.36
N GLY A 18 -14.91 0.29 16.45
CA GLY A 18 -14.53 0.56 15.05
C GLY A 18 -13.18 -0.06 14.70
N TRP A 19 -12.20 0.77 14.32
CA TRP A 19 -10.87 0.31 13.93
C TRP A 19 -9.77 1.04 14.68
N THR A 20 -8.64 0.38 14.88
CA THR A 20 -7.38 1.03 15.25
C THR A 20 -6.49 1.11 14.01
N LEU A 21 -6.16 2.34 13.63
CA LEU A 21 -5.22 2.64 12.56
C LEU A 21 -4.61 4.00 12.83
N ASP A 22 -3.32 4.04 13.10
CA ASP A 22 -2.59 5.30 13.21
C ASP A 22 -2.06 5.70 11.83
N ALA A 23 -2.17 6.98 11.50
CA ALA A 23 -1.72 7.52 10.22
C ALA A 23 -1.11 8.92 10.37
N GLU A 24 -0.05 9.16 9.63
CA GLU A 24 0.39 10.51 9.30
C GLU A 24 -0.31 10.97 8.02
N TRP A 25 -0.68 12.24 7.95
CA TRP A 25 -1.33 12.80 6.79
C TRP A 25 -0.74 14.13 6.36
N LEU A 26 -0.89 14.44 5.07
CA LEU A 26 -0.41 15.65 4.41
C LEU A 26 -1.40 15.98 3.29
N ILE A 27 -1.89 17.22 3.23
CA ILE A 27 -2.60 17.75 2.06
C ILE A 27 -1.68 18.71 1.32
N ARG A 28 -1.41 18.40 0.06
CA ARG A 28 -0.55 19.19 -0.83
C ARG A 28 -1.39 19.78 -1.96
N GLU A 29 -1.38 21.10 -2.11
CA GLU A 29 -2.03 21.82 -3.20
C GLU A 29 -1.26 21.70 -4.52
N GLU A 30 -1.90 22.11 -5.60
CA GLU A 30 -1.25 22.27 -6.90
C GLU A 30 -0.12 23.32 -6.81
N GLY A 31 1.07 22.98 -7.28
CA GLY A 31 2.28 23.80 -7.09
C GLY A 31 3.12 23.43 -5.86
N GLY A 32 2.71 22.42 -5.10
CA GLY A 32 3.54 21.81 -4.04
C GLY A 32 3.43 22.45 -2.67
N VAL A 33 2.55 23.44 -2.50
CA VAL A 33 2.28 24.08 -1.21
C VAL A 33 1.58 23.10 -0.28
N ILE A 34 2.08 22.97 0.96
CA ILE A 34 1.46 22.14 1.99
C ILE A 34 0.34 22.96 2.66
N ARG A 35 -0.90 22.48 2.56
CA ARG A 35 -2.08 23.10 3.19
C ARG A 35 -2.26 22.67 4.65
N GLY A 36 -1.92 21.42 4.95
CA GLY A 36 -2.05 20.85 6.29
C GLY A 36 -1.30 19.53 6.40
N GLN A 37 -0.93 19.16 7.61
CA GLN A 37 -0.30 17.89 7.95
C GLN A 37 -0.53 17.57 9.43
N GLY A 38 -0.43 16.30 9.79
CA GLY A 38 -0.55 15.87 11.18
C GLY A 38 -0.45 14.36 11.35
N VAL A 39 -0.69 13.93 12.59
CA VAL A 39 -0.87 12.52 12.96
C VAL A 39 -2.31 12.37 13.45
N THR A 40 -2.95 11.26 13.11
CA THR A 40 -4.32 10.95 13.51
C THR A 40 -4.49 9.46 13.72
N ASP A 41 -5.55 9.09 14.43
CA ASP A 41 -6.08 7.73 14.48
C ASP A 41 -7.25 7.57 13.49
N PHE A 42 -7.92 6.42 13.54
CA PHE A 42 -9.10 6.10 12.74
C PHE A 42 -10.22 7.16 12.86
N ARG A 43 -10.46 7.71 14.05
CA ARG A 43 -11.54 8.71 14.24
C ARG A 43 -11.22 10.00 13.52
N GLY A 44 -9.99 10.50 13.65
CA GLY A 44 -9.61 11.70 12.91
C GLY A 44 -9.39 11.45 11.41
N LEU A 45 -9.16 10.21 10.96
CA LEU A 45 -9.26 9.86 9.53
C LEU A 45 -10.69 10.02 9.01
N THR A 46 -11.70 9.66 9.79
CA THR A 46 -13.12 9.90 9.44
C THR A 46 -13.41 11.37 9.23
N ASP A 47 -12.87 12.24 10.11
CA ASP A 47 -13.03 13.69 9.98
C ASP A 47 -12.25 14.25 8.78
N LEU A 48 -11.07 13.68 8.48
CA LEU A 48 -10.20 14.10 7.39
C LEU A 48 -10.78 13.73 6.01
N LEU A 49 -11.40 12.56 5.90
CA LEU A 49 -11.97 12.01 4.67
C LEU A 49 -13.43 12.41 4.46
N ASP A 50 -13.78 13.66 4.79
CA ASP A 50 -15.14 14.18 4.62
C ASP A 50 -15.59 14.12 3.15
N PRO A 51 -16.63 13.32 2.81
CA PRO A 51 -17.15 13.20 1.44
C PRO A 51 -17.68 14.52 0.85
N SER A 52 -17.96 15.52 1.67
CA SER A 52 -18.33 16.87 1.21
C SER A 52 -17.20 17.56 0.45
N GLN A 53 -15.95 17.12 0.66
CA GLN A 53 -14.78 17.58 -0.07
C GLN A 53 -14.72 16.90 -1.45
N GLY A 54 -15.37 17.49 -2.44
CA GLY A 54 -15.52 16.88 -3.78
C GLY A 54 -14.22 16.49 -4.52
N TRP A 55 -13.05 16.97 -4.10
CA TRP A 55 -11.77 16.54 -4.67
C TRP A 55 -11.33 15.16 -4.16
N LEU A 56 -11.78 14.71 -2.98
CA LEU A 56 -11.50 13.37 -2.47
C LEU A 56 -12.31 12.27 -3.19
N ALA A 57 -13.31 12.64 -4.00
CA ALA A 57 -14.07 11.69 -4.79
C ALA A 57 -13.26 11.02 -5.91
N ASP A 58 -12.12 11.61 -6.30
CA ASP A 58 -11.20 11.06 -7.28
C ASP A 58 -10.05 10.31 -6.56
N PRO A 59 -9.94 8.98 -6.73
CA PRO A 59 -8.90 8.17 -6.10
C PRO A 59 -7.47 8.62 -6.44
N ASP A 60 -7.26 9.26 -7.60
CA ASP A 60 -5.92 9.75 -8.00
C ASP A 60 -5.43 10.91 -7.11
N ASN A 61 -6.32 11.50 -6.31
CA ASN A 61 -5.98 12.51 -5.31
C ASN A 61 -5.64 11.91 -3.93
N VAL A 62 -5.59 10.58 -3.79
CA VAL A 62 -5.21 9.92 -2.54
C VAL A 62 -4.00 9.03 -2.77
N LEU A 63 -2.89 9.38 -2.15
CA LEU A 63 -1.66 8.58 -2.12
C LEU A 63 -1.53 7.90 -0.76
N ILE A 64 -1.52 6.57 -0.75
CA ILE A 64 -1.27 5.78 0.47
C ILE A 64 0.18 5.31 0.48
N LEU A 65 0.87 5.55 1.58
CA LEU A 65 2.24 5.13 1.84
C LEU A 65 2.20 4.06 2.94
N ILE A 66 2.78 2.90 2.62
CA ILE A 66 2.86 1.76 3.54
C ILE A 66 4.24 1.75 4.21
N PRO A 67 4.34 1.47 5.53
CA PRO A 67 5.62 1.31 6.20
C PRO A 67 6.46 0.21 5.57
N HIS A 68 7.75 0.49 5.38
CA HIS A 68 8.70 -0.50 4.88
C HIS A 68 8.85 -1.69 5.83
N ASP A 69 8.55 -1.54 7.12
CA ASP A 69 8.60 -2.62 8.12
C ASP A 69 7.67 -3.80 7.78
N TYR A 70 6.64 -3.57 6.96
CA TYR A 70 5.71 -4.59 6.48
C TYR A 70 6.04 -5.13 5.09
N VAL A 71 7.11 -4.62 4.44
CA VAL A 71 7.44 -4.92 3.05
C VAL A 71 8.82 -5.56 2.96
N LEU A 72 8.87 -6.77 2.42
CA LEU A 72 10.13 -7.38 1.99
C LEU A 72 10.40 -6.99 0.54
N GLU A 73 11.44 -6.18 0.31
CA GLU A 73 11.90 -5.82 -1.02
C GLU A 73 13.03 -6.74 -1.48
N LEU A 74 12.88 -7.32 -2.67
CA LEU A 74 13.82 -8.25 -3.28
C LEU A 74 14.17 -7.81 -4.70
N ASN A 75 15.35 -8.22 -5.15
CA ASN A 75 15.74 -8.11 -6.54
C ASN A 75 16.16 -9.49 -7.06
N VAL A 76 15.26 -10.16 -7.79
CA VAL A 76 15.39 -11.60 -8.07
C VAL A 76 15.63 -11.84 -9.56
N THR A 77 16.61 -12.69 -9.87
CA THR A 77 16.83 -13.15 -11.25
C THR A 77 15.98 -14.38 -11.51
N VAL A 78 14.93 -14.22 -12.30
CA VAL A 78 14.00 -15.31 -12.64
C VAL A 78 14.36 -15.89 -14.02
N PRO A 79 14.61 -17.19 -14.13
CA PRO A 79 14.82 -17.84 -15.43
C PRO A 79 13.60 -17.69 -16.33
N GLY A 80 13.81 -17.24 -17.56
CA GLY A 80 12.74 -17.14 -18.56
C GLY A 80 13.15 -16.34 -19.78
N ARG A 81 12.60 -16.71 -20.93
CA ARG A 81 12.89 -16.02 -22.22
C ARG A 81 11.82 -15.01 -22.59
N SER A 82 10.68 -15.01 -21.91
CA SER A 82 9.59 -14.06 -22.10
C SER A 82 9.05 -13.53 -20.77
N VAL A 83 8.41 -12.36 -20.82
CA VAL A 83 7.76 -11.73 -19.66
C VAL A 83 6.72 -12.66 -19.03
N ALA A 84 5.93 -13.36 -19.84
CA ALA A 84 4.90 -14.28 -19.35
C ALA A 84 5.49 -15.48 -18.59
N GLN A 85 6.63 -16.03 -19.05
CA GLN A 85 7.33 -17.10 -18.34
C GLN A 85 7.87 -16.60 -17.00
N ILE A 86 8.53 -15.45 -17.00
CA ILE A 86 9.09 -14.84 -15.79
C ILE A 86 7.99 -14.55 -14.78
N ARG A 87 6.88 -13.93 -15.21
CA ARG A 87 5.75 -13.62 -14.32
C ARG A 87 5.15 -14.86 -13.66
N ARG A 88 5.10 -16.00 -14.35
CA ARG A 88 4.60 -17.27 -13.80
C ARG A 88 5.58 -17.92 -12.83
N ALA A 89 6.88 -17.77 -13.07
CA ALA A 89 7.93 -18.36 -12.25
C ALA A 89 8.31 -17.51 -11.04
N LEU A 90 8.03 -16.20 -11.09
CA LEU A 90 8.41 -15.25 -10.05
C LEU A 90 7.92 -15.63 -8.65
N PRO A 91 6.64 -16.03 -8.41
CA PRO A 91 6.17 -16.40 -7.08
C PRO A 91 7.06 -17.45 -6.40
N TYR A 92 7.39 -18.52 -7.14
CA TYR A 92 8.29 -19.57 -6.65
C TYR A 92 9.71 -19.07 -6.39
N ALA A 93 10.21 -18.16 -7.24
CA ALA A 93 11.55 -17.61 -7.08
C ALA A 93 11.68 -16.69 -5.85
N VAL A 94 10.59 -16.02 -5.44
CA VAL A 94 10.59 -15.13 -4.27
C VAL A 94 10.22 -15.87 -2.98
N GLU A 95 9.52 -17.00 -3.09
CA GLU A 95 9.13 -17.87 -1.98
C GLU A 95 10.34 -18.34 -1.15
N GLU A 96 11.47 -18.63 -1.80
CA GLU A 96 12.72 -19.04 -1.12
C GLU A 96 13.25 -18.01 -0.10
N PHE A 97 12.81 -16.76 -0.21
CA PHE A 97 13.24 -15.65 0.66
C PHE A 97 12.21 -15.27 1.72
N ALA A 98 11.00 -15.85 1.67
CA ALA A 98 9.93 -15.57 2.59
C ALA A 98 9.81 -16.67 3.66
N THR A 99 9.45 -16.26 4.89
CA THR A 99 9.08 -17.20 5.96
C THR A 99 7.60 -17.56 5.96
N THR A 100 6.80 -16.83 5.18
CA THR A 100 5.35 -16.98 5.03
C THR A 100 5.07 -17.63 3.68
N ASP A 101 4.06 -18.49 3.63
CA ASP A 101 3.64 -19.17 2.39
C ASP A 101 3.29 -18.13 1.30
N ILE A 102 3.72 -18.41 0.06
CA ILE A 102 3.58 -17.47 -1.06
C ILE A 102 2.12 -17.15 -1.39
N GLU A 103 1.20 -18.09 -1.13
CA GLU A 103 -0.25 -17.89 -1.30
C GLU A 103 -0.80 -16.75 -0.42
N ASP A 104 -0.23 -16.60 0.78
CA ASP A 104 -0.60 -15.59 1.78
C ASP A 104 0.09 -14.24 1.54
N LEU A 105 1.00 -14.16 0.57
CA LEU A 105 1.70 -12.93 0.19
C LEU A 105 1.07 -12.28 -1.05
N HIS A 106 1.04 -10.94 -1.04
CA HIS A 106 0.87 -10.14 -2.25
C HIS A 106 2.24 -9.83 -2.84
N VAL A 107 2.38 -10.07 -4.14
CA VAL A 107 3.61 -9.86 -4.90
C VAL A 107 3.40 -8.72 -5.89
N ALA A 108 4.09 -7.60 -5.66
CA ALA A 108 4.12 -6.46 -6.58
C ALA A 108 5.49 -6.37 -7.25
N THR A 109 5.52 -6.00 -8.54
CA THR A 109 6.76 -5.93 -9.31
C THR A 109 6.83 -4.69 -10.17
N ASP A 110 8.06 -4.24 -10.41
CA ASP A 110 8.35 -3.34 -11.52
C ASP A 110 8.10 -4.03 -12.87
N VAL A 111 8.29 -3.27 -13.95
CA VAL A 111 8.20 -3.80 -15.32
C VAL A 111 9.24 -4.91 -15.52
N ILE A 112 8.75 -6.14 -15.72
CA ILE A 112 9.57 -7.32 -15.99
C ILE A 112 10.26 -7.17 -17.35
N ARG A 113 11.58 -7.36 -17.37
CA ARG A 113 12.41 -7.36 -18.59
C ARG A 113 13.23 -8.65 -18.66
N PRO A 114 13.10 -9.47 -19.72
CA PRO A 114 13.89 -10.70 -19.84
C PRO A 114 15.39 -10.47 -19.73
N GLY A 115 16.08 -11.34 -18.99
CA GLY A 115 17.52 -11.24 -18.74
C GLY A 115 17.94 -10.13 -17.77
N LYS A 116 16.99 -9.45 -17.11
CA LYS A 116 17.25 -8.49 -16.03
C LYS A 116 16.63 -8.99 -14.72
N PRO A 117 17.27 -8.69 -13.57
CA PRO A 117 16.65 -8.88 -12.27
C PRO A 117 15.31 -8.14 -12.16
N VAL A 118 14.34 -8.74 -11.48
CA VAL A 118 13.02 -8.18 -11.23
C VAL A 118 12.98 -7.64 -9.80
N ARG A 119 12.84 -6.32 -9.65
CA ARG A 119 12.53 -5.70 -8.37
C ARG A 119 11.11 -6.07 -7.98
N THR A 120 10.98 -6.64 -6.80
CA THR A 120 9.75 -7.22 -6.28
C THR A 120 9.56 -6.80 -4.83
N GLN A 121 8.31 -6.53 -4.46
CA GLN A 121 7.91 -6.21 -3.11
C GLN A 121 6.88 -7.23 -2.66
N LEU A 122 7.12 -7.80 -1.48
CA LEU A 122 6.25 -8.79 -0.84
C LEU A 122 5.66 -8.18 0.41
N ILE A 123 4.36 -8.41 0.61
CA ILE A 123 3.64 -8.01 1.81
C ILE A 123 2.55 -9.03 2.10
N GLU A 124 2.28 -9.28 3.38
CA GLU A 124 1.18 -10.17 3.77
C GLU A 124 -0.16 -9.65 3.24
N ARG A 125 -0.91 -10.53 2.58
CA ARG A 125 -2.21 -10.22 1.99
C ARG A 125 -3.23 -9.81 3.06
N LEU A 126 -3.08 -10.32 4.29
CA LEU A 126 -3.90 -9.93 5.44
C LEU A 126 -3.72 -8.46 5.81
N LEU A 127 -2.50 -7.90 5.73
CA LEU A 127 -2.26 -6.48 6.01
C LEU A 127 -2.95 -5.59 4.99
N ILE A 128 -2.78 -5.88 3.68
CA ILE A 128 -3.48 -5.14 2.61
C ILE A 128 -5.00 -5.21 2.82
N ARG A 129 -5.51 -6.39 3.13
CA ARG A 129 -6.95 -6.60 3.38
C ARG A 129 -7.43 -5.77 4.57
N GLY A 130 -6.74 -5.84 5.70
CA GLY A 130 -7.08 -5.09 6.90
C GLY A 130 -7.11 -3.58 6.64
N TRP A 131 -6.09 -3.03 5.99
CA TRP A 131 -6.09 -1.61 5.62
C TRP A 131 -7.22 -1.27 4.65
N THR A 132 -7.47 -2.11 3.65
CA THR A 132 -8.53 -1.86 2.67
C THR A 132 -9.92 -1.88 3.32
N GLU A 133 -10.17 -2.82 4.22
CA GLU A 133 -11.43 -2.93 4.96
C GLU A 133 -11.61 -1.75 5.93
N CYS A 134 -10.55 -1.37 6.66
CA CYS A 134 -10.54 -0.19 7.52
C CYS A 134 -10.84 1.09 6.73
N LEU A 135 -10.19 1.30 5.59
CA LEU A 135 -10.39 2.51 4.77
C LEU A 135 -11.78 2.55 4.13
N ARG A 136 -12.35 1.39 3.77
CA ARG A 136 -13.74 1.31 3.30
C ARG A 136 -14.77 1.61 4.39
N ALA A 137 -14.41 1.42 5.66
CA ALA A 137 -15.29 1.79 6.77
C ALA A 137 -15.33 3.31 7.01
N LEU A 138 -14.48 4.09 6.34
CA LEU A 138 -14.46 5.55 6.40
C LEU A 138 -15.37 6.21 5.36
N SER A 139 -15.92 5.44 4.40
CA SER A 139 -16.77 5.91 3.29
C SER A 139 -18.24 5.59 3.47
#